data_AF-A5D2E7-F1
#
_entry.id   AF-A5D2E7-F1
#
_cell.length_a   1.000
_cell.length_b   1.000
_cell.length_c   1.000
_cell.angle_alpha   90.00
_cell.angle_beta   90.00
_cell.angle_gamma   90.00
#
_symmetry.space_group_name_H-M   'P 1'
#
loop_
_entity.id
_entity.type
_entity.pdbx_description
1 polymer ?
#
loop_
_entity_poly.entity_id
_entity_poly.type
_entity_poly.pdbx_seq_one_letter_code
_entity_poly.pdbx_strand_id
1 'polypeptide(L)' 'MLEYVGFEPGRFQARWISGSEGAKFASTIKEMTETVKSLGPNKKMRDDVV' A
#
# COMPACT_ATOMS: atom_id res chain seq x y z
N MET A 1 5.20 -14.69 2.26
CA MET A 1 3.83 -15.17 2.61
C MET A 1 2.76 -14.42 1.82
N LEU A 2 2.66 -13.09 1.89
CA LEU A 2 1.64 -12.34 1.13
C LEU A 2 1.78 -12.52 -0.40
N GLU A 3 3.00 -12.49 -0.91
CA GLU A 3 3.26 -12.75 -2.34
C GLU A 3 2.83 -14.17 -2.78
N TYR A 4 2.97 -15.15 -1.88
CA TYR A 4 2.59 -16.54 -2.14
C TYR A 4 1.07 -16.70 -2.28
N VAL A 5 0.28 -15.88 -1.60
CA VAL A 5 -1.19 -15.84 -1.73
C VAL A 5 -1.66 -14.88 -2.83
N GLY A 6 -0.75 -14.45 -3.71
CA GLY A 6 -1.08 -13.62 -4.88
C GLY A 6 -1.05 -12.11 -4.63
N PHE A 7 -0.60 -11.64 -3.46
CA PHE A 7 -0.48 -10.21 -3.18
C PHE A 7 0.73 -9.61 -3.90
N GLU A 8 0.53 -8.55 -4.68
CA GLU A 8 1.65 -7.94 -5.41
C GLU A 8 2.63 -7.22 -4.45
N PRO A 9 3.95 -7.38 -4.65
CA PRO A 9 4.95 -6.66 -3.85
C PRO A 9 4.71 -5.14 -3.89
N GLY A 10 4.91 -4.47 -2.75
CA GLY A 10 4.77 -3.01 -2.63
C GLY A 10 3.35 -2.51 -2.34
N ARG A 11 2.31 -3.36 -2.47
CA ARG A 11 0.94 -3.00 -2.05
C ARG A 11 0.73 -3.07 -0.53
N PHE A 12 1.57 -3.84 0.18
CA PHE A 12 1.56 -3.95 1.63
C PHE A 12 2.81 -3.29 2.17
N GLN A 13 2.62 -2.32 3.06
CA GLN A 13 3.70 -1.53 3.64
C GLN A 13 3.35 -1.27 5.10
N ALA A 14 4.28 -1.60 6.01
CA ALA A 14 4.12 -1.33 7.44
C ALA A 14 5.06 -0.19 7.84
N ARG A 15 4.52 0.78 8.59
CA ARG A 15 5.26 1.97 9.07
C ARG A 15 4.83 2.28 10.50
N TRP A 16 5.78 2.71 11.32
CA TRP A 16 5.55 3.10 12.71
C TRP A 16 5.58 4.62 12.81
N ILE A 17 4.46 5.22 13.23
CA ILE A 17 4.27 6.66 13.34
C ILE A 17 3.61 6.95 14.68
N SER A 18 4.26 7.75 15.52
CA SER A 18 3.71 8.14 16.82
C SER A 18 2.73 9.32 16.69
N GLY A 19 1.98 9.61 17.76
CA GLY A 19 0.97 10.69 17.76
C GLY A 19 1.52 12.09 17.53
N SER A 20 2.82 12.33 17.75
CA SER A 20 3.48 13.62 17.50
C SER A 20 4.12 13.75 16.12
N GLU A 21 4.13 12.68 15.32
CA GLU A 21 4.85 12.61 14.04
C GLU A 21 3.97 13.01 12.83
N GLY A 22 3.20 14.09 12.94
CA GLY A 22 2.26 14.52 11.90
C GLY A 22 2.92 14.80 10.53
N ALA A 23 4.09 15.44 10.51
CA ALA A 23 4.81 15.71 9.25
C ALA A 23 5.29 14.42 8.57
N LYS A 24 5.77 13.45 9.36
CA LYS A 24 6.19 12.13 8.88
C LYS A 24 5.01 11.32 8.36
N PHE A 25 3.84 11.43 8.99
CA PHE A 25 2.61 10.83 8.48
C PHE A 25 2.29 11.37 7.08
N ALA A 26 2.27 12.69 6.92
CA ALA A 26 1.95 13.31 5.64
C ALA A 26 2.90 12.86 4.51
N SER A 27 4.22 12.87 4.76
CA SER A 27 5.21 12.42 3.77
C SER A 27 5.10 10.93 3.46
N THR A 28 4.90 10.10 4.49
CA THR A 28 4.80 8.64 4.34
C THR A 28 3.57 8.23 3.52
N ILE A 29 2.41 8.84 3.79
CA ILE A 29 1.19 8.56 3.04
C ILE A 29 1.31 9.02 1.59
N LYS A 30 1.98 10.16 1.34
CA LYS A 30 2.24 10.62 -0.03
C LYS A 30 3.05 9.59 -0.82
N GLU A 31 4.20 9.17 -0.29
CA GLU A 31 5.08 8.17 -0.92
C GLU A 31 4.37 6.82 -1.12
N MET A 32 3.65 6.35 -0.09
CA MET A 32 2.90 5.10 -0.16
C MET A 32 1.84 5.17 -1.27
N THR A 33 1.11 6.28 -1.36
CA THR A 33 0.06 6.45 -2.37
C THR A 33 0.65 6.53 -3.78
N GLU A 34 1.77 7.23 -3.95
CA GLU A 34 2.48 7.29 -5.25
C GLU A 34 2.93 5.89 -5.70
N THR A 35 3.51 5.12 -4.77
CA THR A 35 3.93 3.73 -5.01
C THR A 35 2.75 2.84 -5.40
N VAL A 36 1.63 2.91 -4.67
CA VAL A 36 0.44 2.11 -4.99
C VAL A 36 -0.18 2.51 -6.33
N LYS A 37 -0.18 3.81 -6.66
CA LYS A 37 -0.66 4.31 -7.96
C LYS A 37 0.21 3.82 -9.12
N SER A 38 1.53 3.77 -8.97
CA SER A 38 2.42 3.27 -10.03
C SER A 38 2.25 1.78 -10.31
N LEU A 39 1.78 1.00 -9.33
CA LEU A 39 1.44 -0.42 -9.51
C LEU A 39 0.11 -0.62 -10.26
N GLY A 40 -0.66 0.45 -10.49
CA GLY A 40 -1.96 0.39 -11.15
C GLY A 40 -3.04 -0.33 -10.32
N PRO A 41 -4.24 -0.50 -10.91
CA PRO A 41 -5.35 -1.15 -10.22
C PRO A 41 -5.04 -2.59 -9.83
N ASN A 42 -5.43 -3.00 -8.62
CA ASN A 42 -5.32 -4.40 -8.20
C ASN A 42 -6.24 -5.27 -9.07
N LYS A 43 -5.71 -6.34 -9.68
CA LYS A 43 -6.46 -7.26 -10.55
C LYS A 43 -6.75 -8.61 -9.90
N LYS A 44 -6.11 -8.93 -8.77
CA LYS A 44 -6.11 -10.27 -8.16
C LYS A 44 -7.05 -10.41 -6.97
N MET A 45 -7.40 -9.30 -6.33
CA MET A 45 -8.26 -9.28 -5.13
C MET A 45 -9.43 -8.31 -5.29
N ARG A 46 -10.00 -8.23 -6.49
CA ARG A 46 -11.24 -7.49 -6.74
C ARG A 46 -12.44 -8.38 -6.51
N ASP A 47 -13.51 -7.83 -5.93
CA ASP A 47 -14.79 -8.51 -5.76
C ASP A 47 -15.51 -8.71 -7.12
N ASP A 48 -15.10 -7.94 -8.14
CA ASP A 48 -15.71 -7.86 -9.46
C ASP A 48 -15.33 -9.00 -10.43
N VAL A 49 -14.79 -10.13 -9.95
CA VAL A 49 -14.62 -11.35 -10.76
C VAL A 49 -15.96 -12.08 -10.84
N VAL A 50 -16.78 -11.69 -11.83
CA VAL A 50 -17.87 -12.49 -12.40
C VAL A 50 -17.32 -13.35 -13.53
#